data_AF-A0A534TUF3-F1
#
_entry.id   AF-A0A534TUF3-F1
#
_cell.length_a   1.000
_cell.length_b   1.000
_cell.length_c   1.000
_cell.angle_alpha   90.00
_cell.angle_beta   90.00
_cell.angle_gamma   90.00
#
_symmetry.space_group_name_H-M   'P 1'
#
loop_
_entity.id
_entity.type
_entity.pdbx_description
1 polymer ?
#
loop_
_entity_poly.entity_id
_entity_poly.type
_entity_poly.pdbx_seq_one_letter_code
_entity_poly.pdbx_strand_id
1 'polypeptide(L)'
;MFDLARDQIAIVSAKAAVEKPGTISELRESQRNMLGYRLDAFLDAARRAQNGLIPYLRRKFPDLRINKSLAKVVGHITKGTLALPEPLKSDILAYWDAHGATLKSYRDLSQHYLIVGTEAKVFVPSEGHPALMFCLPNNPSARPISNLRYDNPQVHVQDFVREQFLHLLVFCYSILEQLLDPQSTSALIPAIGGRTPLRIGLGAGTEAYPLPDVGDIENHVQSTLNKLHAHFNAKRCDA
;
A
#
# COMPACT_ATOMS: atom_id res chain seq x y z
N MET A 1 1.45 4.35 -3.78
CA MET A 1 0.35 5.14 -4.37
C MET A 1 0.85 6.18 -5.36
N PHE A 2 1.69 7.14 -4.96
CA PHE A 2 2.14 8.22 -5.85
C PHE A 2 2.79 7.73 -7.15
N ASP A 3 3.63 6.70 -7.07
CA ASP A 3 4.21 6.08 -8.28
C ASP A 3 3.15 5.51 -9.23
N LEU A 4 2.13 4.82 -8.71
CA LEU A 4 1.05 4.26 -9.53
C LEU A 4 0.30 5.37 -10.27
N ALA A 5 -0.09 6.43 -9.57
CA ALA A 5 -0.79 7.56 -10.17
C ALA A 5 0.06 8.27 -11.23
N ARG A 6 1.35 8.52 -10.93
CA ARG A 6 2.29 9.14 -11.88
C ARG A 6 2.45 8.28 -13.13
N ASP A 7 2.64 6.98 -12.96
CA ASP A 7 2.85 6.05 -14.06
C ASP A 7 1.59 5.93 -14.94
N GLN A 8 0.38 5.93 -14.33
CA GLN A 8 -0.90 5.98 -15.06
C GLN A 8 -1.04 7.26 -15.89
N ILE A 9 -0.77 8.43 -15.30
CA ILE A 9 -0.84 9.73 -16.00
C ILE A 9 0.14 9.75 -17.16
N ALA A 10 1.39 9.31 -16.94
CA ALA A 10 2.42 9.27 -17.97
C ALA A 10 2.01 8.37 -19.16
N ILE A 11 1.45 7.19 -18.86
CA ILE A 11 0.95 6.25 -19.89
C ILE A 11 -0.18 6.87 -20.70
N VAL A 12 -1.19 7.43 -20.03
CA VAL A 12 -2.36 8.04 -20.69
C VAL A 12 -1.95 9.21 -21.56
N SER A 13 -1.12 10.12 -21.04
CA SER A 13 -0.62 11.28 -21.80
C SER A 13 0.22 10.86 -23.01
N ALA A 14 1.12 9.88 -22.85
CA ALA A 14 1.93 9.38 -23.95
C ALA A 14 1.09 8.70 -25.05
N LYS A 15 0.04 7.97 -24.66
CA LYS A 15 -0.89 7.36 -25.61
C LYS A 15 -1.75 8.40 -26.31
N ALA A 16 -2.34 9.34 -25.58
CA ALA A 16 -3.13 10.41 -26.16
C ALA A 16 -2.36 11.28 -27.16
N ALA A 17 -1.04 11.42 -27.00
CA ALA A 17 -0.19 12.18 -27.92
C ALA A 17 -0.01 11.51 -29.29
N VAL A 18 -0.21 10.19 -29.40
CA VAL A 18 0.07 9.42 -30.63
C VAL A 18 -1.17 8.76 -31.24
N GLU A 19 -2.20 8.53 -30.43
CA GLU A 19 -3.44 7.88 -30.85
C GLU A 19 -4.46 8.91 -31.36
N LYS A 20 -5.28 8.54 -32.33
CA LYS A 20 -6.35 9.42 -32.84
C LYS A 20 -7.49 9.55 -31.82
N PRO A 21 -8.20 10.69 -31.78
CA PRO A 21 -9.45 10.79 -31.03
C PRO A 21 -10.49 9.76 -31.48
N GLY A 22 -11.28 9.24 -30.54
CA GLY A 22 -12.27 8.19 -30.73
C GLY A 22 -11.72 6.76 -30.69
N THR A 23 -10.50 6.55 -30.19
CA THR A 23 -9.85 5.22 -30.18
C THR A 23 -9.78 4.60 -28.79
N ILE A 24 -9.71 3.27 -28.78
CA ILE A 24 -9.42 2.45 -27.60
C ILE A 24 -8.17 1.65 -27.92
N SER A 25 -7.14 1.85 -27.12
CA SER A 25 -5.84 1.22 -27.36
C SER A 25 -5.42 0.40 -26.16
N GLU A 26 -5.00 -0.83 -26.43
CA GLU A 26 -4.40 -1.67 -25.39
C GLU A 26 -3.04 -1.10 -24.95
N LEU A 27 -2.73 -1.29 -23.68
CA LEU A 27 -1.39 -1.03 -23.16
C LEU A 27 -0.41 -2.10 -23.64
N ARG A 28 0.84 -1.69 -23.89
CA ARG A 28 1.93 -2.63 -24.14
C ARG A 28 2.16 -3.50 -22.91
N GLU A 29 2.67 -4.72 -23.10
CA GLU A 29 2.93 -5.66 -22.00
C GLU A 29 3.80 -5.04 -20.90
N SER A 30 4.87 -4.32 -21.26
CA SER A 30 5.73 -3.65 -20.29
C SER A 30 4.99 -2.61 -19.43
N GLN A 31 4.05 -1.86 -20.01
CA GLN A 31 3.22 -0.89 -19.30
C GLN A 31 2.22 -1.60 -18.37
N ARG A 32 1.56 -2.67 -18.85
CA ARG A 32 0.64 -3.48 -18.04
C ARG A 32 1.35 -4.11 -16.85
N ASN A 33 2.49 -4.76 -17.09
CA ASN A 33 3.28 -5.42 -16.05
C ASN A 33 3.77 -4.42 -15.01
N MET A 34 4.26 -3.25 -15.45
CA MET A 34 4.64 -2.17 -14.54
C MET A 34 3.47 -1.76 -13.62
N LEU A 35 2.28 -1.48 -14.18
CA LEU A 35 1.10 -1.12 -13.39
C LEU A 35 0.68 -2.25 -12.44
N GLY A 36 0.75 -3.51 -12.90
CA GLY A 36 0.53 -4.71 -12.09
C GLY A 36 1.47 -4.77 -10.89
N TYR A 37 2.78 -4.64 -11.11
CA TYR A 37 3.76 -4.64 -10.03
C TYR A 37 3.55 -3.51 -9.01
N ARG A 38 3.12 -2.33 -9.46
CA ARG A 38 2.79 -1.21 -8.56
C ARG A 38 1.58 -1.53 -7.67
N LEU A 39 0.55 -2.18 -8.23
CA LEU A 39 -0.60 -2.66 -7.48
C LEU A 39 -0.20 -3.74 -6.47
N ASP A 40 0.60 -4.72 -6.89
CA ASP A 40 1.06 -5.81 -6.02
C ASP A 40 1.90 -5.29 -4.85
N ALA A 41 2.82 -4.38 -5.14
CA ALA A 41 3.62 -3.71 -4.11
C ALA A 41 2.74 -2.97 -3.09
N PHE A 42 1.67 -2.32 -3.55
CA PHE A 42 0.69 -1.71 -2.66
C PHE A 42 -0.05 -2.74 -1.80
N LEU A 43 -0.60 -3.80 -2.41
CA LEU A 43 -1.34 -4.84 -1.70
C LEU A 43 -0.48 -5.53 -0.62
N ASP A 44 0.78 -5.82 -0.93
CA ASP A 44 1.72 -6.40 0.03
C ASP A 44 2.10 -5.43 1.14
N ALA A 45 2.39 -4.17 0.81
CA ALA A 45 2.68 -3.14 1.82
C ALA A 45 1.49 -2.92 2.76
N ALA A 46 0.27 -2.84 2.22
CA ALA A 46 -0.94 -2.68 2.98
C ALA A 46 -1.21 -3.88 3.90
N ARG A 47 -1.00 -5.10 3.42
CA ARG A 47 -1.12 -6.31 4.24
C ARG A 47 -0.08 -6.36 5.36
N ARG A 48 1.15 -5.92 5.10
CA ARG A 48 2.21 -5.79 6.12
C ARG A 48 1.81 -4.77 7.18
N ALA A 49 1.30 -3.60 6.78
CA ALA A 49 0.83 -2.58 7.73
C ALA A 49 -0.30 -3.10 8.62
N GLN A 50 -1.32 -3.77 8.06
CA GLN A 50 -2.38 -4.42 8.86
C GLN A 50 -1.82 -5.39 9.92
N ASN A 51 -0.80 -6.20 9.56
CA ASN A 51 -0.17 -7.12 10.50
C ASN A 51 0.87 -6.44 11.41
N GLY A 52 1.31 -5.23 11.06
CA GLY A 52 2.24 -4.42 11.83
C GLY A 52 1.67 -3.98 13.18
N LEU A 53 0.34 -4.05 13.36
CA LEU A 53 -0.34 -3.78 14.64
C LEU A 53 -0.20 -4.94 15.64
N ILE A 54 0.04 -6.17 15.17
CA ILE A 54 0.06 -7.37 16.01
C ILE A 54 1.11 -7.30 17.14
N PRO A 55 2.36 -6.84 16.89
CA PRO A 55 3.34 -6.69 17.97
C PRO A 55 2.89 -5.72 19.05
N TYR A 56 2.22 -4.63 18.70
CA TYR A 56 1.70 -3.65 19.66
C TYR A 56 0.56 -4.24 20.50
N LEU A 57 -0.35 -4.98 19.87
CA LEU A 57 -1.39 -5.72 20.58
C LEU A 57 -0.79 -6.71 21.60
N ARG A 58 0.22 -7.48 21.18
CA ARG A 58 0.91 -8.44 22.06
C ARG A 58 1.65 -7.76 23.21
N ARG A 59 2.21 -6.58 22.98
CA ARG A 59 2.88 -5.80 24.02
C ARG A 59 1.87 -5.27 25.04
N LYS A 60 0.74 -4.74 24.59
CA LYS A 60 -0.29 -4.17 25.48
C LYS A 60 -1.08 -5.24 26.24
N PHE A 61 -1.26 -6.41 25.63
CA PHE A 61 -2.00 -7.53 26.21
C PHE A 61 -1.14 -8.81 26.21
N PRO A 62 -0.09 -8.88 27.06
CA PRO A 62 0.88 -9.97 27.05
C PRO A 62 0.27 -11.35 27.40
N ASP A 63 -0.80 -11.36 28.20
CA ASP A 63 -1.47 -12.60 28.62
C ASP A 63 -2.42 -13.16 27.55
N LEU A 64 -2.68 -12.40 26.48
CA LEU A 64 -3.55 -12.83 25.39
C LEU A 64 -2.76 -13.54 24.28
N ARG A 65 -3.26 -14.72 23.87
CA ARG A 65 -2.69 -15.45 22.72
C ARG A 65 -3.10 -14.81 21.38
N ILE A 66 -2.43 -13.71 21.03
CA ILE A 66 -2.71 -12.96 19.80
C ILE A 66 -2.01 -13.59 18.59
N ASN A 67 -2.76 -13.85 17.52
CA ASN A 67 -2.26 -14.44 16.28
C ASN A 67 -1.41 -13.47 15.45
N LYS A 68 -0.51 -14.00 14.60
CA LYS A 68 0.39 -13.21 13.72
C LYS A 68 -0.30 -12.49 12.53
N SER A 69 -1.61 -12.66 12.38
CA SER A 69 -2.38 -12.17 11.24
C SER A 69 -3.65 -11.50 11.73
N LEU A 70 -3.91 -10.26 11.28
CA LEU A 70 -5.13 -9.53 11.61
C LEU A 70 -6.39 -10.35 11.29
N ALA A 71 -6.42 -11.04 10.15
CA ALA A 71 -7.54 -11.91 9.76
C ALA A 71 -7.86 -12.99 10.81
N LYS A 72 -6.81 -13.58 11.40
CA LYS A 72 -6.98 -14.57 12.47
C LYS A 72 -7.43 -13.91 13.76
N VAL A 73 -6.86 -12.75 14.10
CA VAL A 73 -7.28 -11.97 15.27
C VAL A 73 -8.78 -11.66 15.20
N VAL A 74 -9.25 -11.12 14.07
CA VAL A 74 -10.67 -10.88 13.82
C VAL A 74 -11.49 -12.14 13.99
N GLY A 75 -11.09 -13.25 13.34
CA GLY A 75 -11.78 -14.53 13.51
C GLY A 75 -11.87 -15.03 14.95
N HIS A 76 -10.88 -14.73 15.80
CA HIS A 76 -10.91 -15.07 17.23
C HIS A 76 -11.79 -14.14 18.06
N ILE A 77 -11.80 -12.84 17.72
CA ILE A 77 -12.70 -11.83 18.33
C ILE A 77 -14.15 -12.21 18.04
N THR A 78 -14.50 -12.46 16.78
CA THR A 78 -15.87 -12.81 16.37
C THR A 78 -16.37 -14.09 17.05
N LYS A 79 -15.47 -15.04 17.33
CA LYS A 79 -15.78 -16.29 18.06
C LYS A 79 -15.81 -16.15 19.58
N GLY A 80 -15.53 -14.96 20.14
CA GLY A 80 -15.44 -14.75 21.58
C GLY A 80 -14.23 -15.41 22.25
N THR A 81 -13.27 -15.90 21.47
CA THR A 81 -12.06 -16.59 21.99
C THR A 81 -10.88 -15.65 22.24
N LEU A 82 -11.02 -14.37 21.89
CA LEU A 82 -10.07 -13.31 22.19
C LEU A 82 -10.85 -12.09 22.70
N ALA A 83 -10.66 -11.77 23.99
CA ALA A 83 -11.30 -10.64 24.64
C ALA A 83 -10.38 -9.42 24.61
N LEU A 84 -10.65 -8.47 23.72
CA LEU A 84 -10.02 -7.15 23.71
C LEU A 84 -10.98 -6.12 24.33
N PRO A 85 -10.49 -4.99 24.87
CA PRO A 85 -11.34 -3.88 25.28
C PRO A 85 -12.27 -3.43 24.15
N GLU A 86 -13.53 -3.11 24.48
CA GLU A 86 -14.57 -2.84 23.48
C GLU A 86 -14.23 -1.74 22.47
N PRO A 87 -13.61 -0.59 22.82
CA PRO A 87 -13.22 0.40 21.84
C PRO A 87 -12.29 -0.18 20.75
N LEU A 88 -11.23 -0.87 21.19
CA LEU A 88 -10.24 -1.48 20.30
C LEU A 88 -10.84 -2.62 19.46
N LYS A 89 -11.67 -3.44 20.09
CA LYS A 89 -12.40 -4.52 19.43
C LYS A 89 -13.31 -4.00 18.32
N SER A 90 -14.10 -2.97 18.63
CA SER A 90 -15.03 -2.33 17.71
C SER A 90 -14.28 -1.78 16.50
N ASP A 91 -13.20 -1.04 16.70
CA ASP A 91 -12.43 -0.44 15.61
C ASP A 91 -11.78 -1.49 14.70
N ILE A 92 -11.25 -2.58 15.28
CA ILE A 92 -10.68 -3.70 14.51
C ILE A 92 -11.75 -4.36 13.63
N LEU A 93 -12.92 -4.65 14.19
CA LEU A 93 -14.01 -5.30 13.46
C LEU A 93 -14.57 -4.36 12.38
N ALA A 94 -14.84 -3.09 12.71
CA ALA A 94 -15.36 -2.11 11.77
C ALA A 94 -14.44 -1.93 10.56
N TYR A 95 -13.13 -1.77 10.79
CA TYR A 95 -12.16 -1.69 9.69
C TYR A 95 -12.13 -2.98 8.86
N TRP A 96 -12.14 -4.14 9.53
CA TRP A 96 -12.04 -5.43 8.85
C TRP A 96 -13.20 -5.67 7.91
N ASP A 97 -14.42 -5.42 8.39
CA ASP A 97 -15.65 -5.66 7.66
C ASP A 97 -15.80 -4.67 6.49
N ALA A 98 -15.43 -3.40 6.69
CA ALA A 98 -15.53 -2.38 5.65
C ALA A 98 -14.43 -2.49 4.57
N HIS A 99 -13.18 -2.77 4.97
CA HIS A 99 -12.03 -2.67 4.06
C HIS A 99 -11.05 -3.83 4.17
N GLY A 100 -10.74 -4.30 5.38
CA GLY A 100 -9.65 -5.23 5.63
C GLY A 100 -9.81 -6.59 4.94
N ALA A 101 -11.03 -7.14 4.92
CA ALA A 101 -11.35 -8.42 4.28
C ALA A 101 -11.19 -8.36 2.76
N THR A 102 -11.66 -7.28 2.14
CA THR A 102 -11.56 -7.05 0.69
C THR A 102 -10.11 -6.89 0.27
N LEU A 103 -9.33 -6.09 0.99
CA LEU A 103 -7.89 -5.93 0.75
C LEU A 103 -7.15 -7.27 0.82
N LYS A 104 -7.42 -8.07 1.85
CA LYS A 104 -6.86 -9.42 1.95
C LYS A 104 -7.23 -10.28 0.75
N SER A 105 -8.49 -10.23 0.29
CA SER A 105 -8.95 -11.04 -0.83
C SER A 105 -8.23 -10.68 -2.13
N TYR A 106 -8.04 -9.38 -2.43
CA TYR A 106 -7.26 -8.95 -3.60
C TYR A 106 -5.77 -9.31 -3.48
N ARG A 107 -5.18 -9.15 -2.30
CA ARG A 107 -3.79 -9.57 -2.08
C ARG A 107 -3.64 -11.08 -2.27
N ASP A 108 -4.53 -11.89 -1.72
CA ASP A 108 -4.45 -13.34 -1.89
C ASP A 108 -4.66 -13.71 -3.37
N LEU A 109 -5.51 -12.98 -4.09
CA LEU A 109 -5.65 -13.12 -5.53
C LEU A 109 -4.34 -12.81 -6.27
N SER A 110 -3.66 -11.70 -5.96
CA SER A 110 -2.39 -11.34 -6.62
C SER A 110 -1.23 -12.28 -6.32
N GLN A 111 -1.24 -12.92 -5.15
CA GLN A 111 -0.22 -13.93 -4.82
C GLN A 111 -0.41 -15.24 -5.59
N HIS A 112 -1.65 -15.57 -5.95
CA HIS A 112 -1.96 -16.78 -6.72
C HIS A 112 -1.96 -16.52 -8.22
N TYR A 113 -2.16 -15.27 -8.65
CA TYR A 113 -2.24 -14.87 -10.03
C TYR A 113 -1.40 -13.61 -10.25
N LEU A 114 -0.37 -13.72 -11.09
CA LEU A 114 0.67 -12.71 -11.28
C LEU A 114 0.15 -11.30 -11.61
N ILE A 115 -1.06 -11.18 -12.17
CA ILE A 115 -1.64 -9.88 -12.57
C ILE A 115 -3.15 -9.91 -12.33
N VAL A 116 -3.64 -9.17 -11.32
CA VAL A 116 -5.08 -9.02 -11.03
C VAL A 116 -5.76 -8.01 -11.96
N GLY A 117 -5.00 -7.05 -12.47
CA GLY A 117 -5.45 -6.09 -13.49
C GLY A 117 -5.12 -6.61 -14.88
N THR A 118 -5.80 -7.68 -15.29
CA THR A 118 -5.57 -8.39 -16.56
C THR A 118 -5.87 -7.53 -17.78
N GLU A 119 -6.79 -6.56 -17.65
CA GLU A 119 -7.13 -5.64 -18.73
C GLU A 119 -6.83 -4.19 -18.32
N ALA A 120 -5.87 -3.59 -19.02
CA ALA A 120 -5.61 -2.17 -18.97
C ALA A 120 -5.69 -1.57 -20.37
N LYS A 121 -6.60 -0.61 -20.56
CA LYS A 121 -6.89 0.02 -21.87
C LYS A 121 -6.92 1.53 -21.71
N VAL A 122 -6.41 2.25 -22.70
CA VAL A 122 -6.53 3.71 -22.75
C VAL A 122 -7.65 4.06 -23.70
N PHE A 123 -8.57 4.90 -23.23
CA PHE A 123 -9.61 5.53 -24.02
C PHE A 123 -9.12 6.92 -24.40
N VAL A 124 -9.12 7.22 -25.69
CA VAL A 124 -8.93 8.58 -26.21
C VAL A 124 -10.24 8.97 -26.84
N PRO A 125 -11.20 9.55 -26.09
CA PRO A 125 -12.50 9.86 -26.64
C PRO A 125 -12.39 10.95 -27.71
N SER A 126 -13.39 11.04 -28.61
CA SER A 126 -13.45 12.11 -29.61
C SER A 126 -13.65 13.49 -28.96
N GLU A 127 -14.30 13.50 -27.80
CA GLU A 127 -14.54 14.67 -26.96
C GLU A 127 -14.26 14.29 -25.50
N GLY A 128 -13.59 15.18 -24.75
CA GLY A 128 -13.25 14.96 -23.35
C GLY A 128 -11.80 14.56 -23.11
N HIS A 129 -11.53 14.02 -21.92
CA HIS A 129 -10.17 13.70 -21.48
C HIS A 129 -9.83 12.23 -21.70
N PRO A 130 -8.62 11.92 -22.18
CA PRO A 130 -8.12 10.56 -22.23
C PRO A 130 -8.17 9.90 -20.84
N ALA A 131 -8.53 8.62 -20.80
CA ALA A 131 -8.75 7.89 -19.56
C ALA A 131 -8.13 6.48 -19.61
N LEU A 132 -7.79 5.94 -18.44
CA LEU A 132 -7.28 4.59 -18.29
C LEU A 132 -8.36 3.69 -17.68
N MET A 133 -8.78 2.65 -18.40
CA MET A 133 -9.38 1.47 -17.79
C MET A 133 -8.27 0.66 -17.15
N PHE A 134 -8.26 0.58 -15.83
CA PHE A 134 -7.43 -0.38 -15.11
C PHE A 134 -8.23 -0.83 -13.88
N CYS A 135 -8.78 -2.03 -13.97
CA CYS A 135 -9.87 -2.47 -13.09
C CYS A 135 -9.52 -3.77 -12.37
N LEU A 136 -10.09 -3.93 -11.17
CA LEU A 136 -10.06 -5.14 -10.38
C LEU A 136 -11.36 -5.93 -10.57
N PRO A 137 -11.35 -7.26 -10.36
CA PRO A 137 -12.56 -8.06 -10.42
C PRO A 137 -13.46 -7.79 -9.20
N ASN A 138 -14.77 -7.68 -9.40
CA ASN A 138 -15.76 -7.40 -8.35
C ASN A 138 -15.86 -8.49 -7.27
N ASN A 139 -15.37 -9.69 -7.55
CA ASN A 139 -15.46 -10.87 -6.69
C ASN A 139 -14.07 -11.50 -6.42
N PRO A 140 -13.15 -10.81 -5.71
CA PRO A 140 -11.76 -11.26 -5.54
C PRO A 140 -11.58 -12.61 -4.84
N SER A 141 -12.58 -13.05 -4.09
CA SER A 141 -12.60 -14.34 -3.41
C SER A 141 -13.06 -15.51 -4.30
N ALA A 142 -13.55 -15.24 -5.51
CA ALA A 142 -14.05 -16.29 -6.41
C ALA A 142 -12.93 -17.20 -6.89
N ARG A 143 -13.24 -18.50 -6.99
CA ARG A 143 -12.36 -19.54 -7.51
C ARG A 143 -13.19 -20.48 -8.40
N PRO A 144 -12.64 -21.04 -9.50
CA PRO A 144 -11.34 -20.73 -10.12
C PRO A 144 -11.28 -19.33 -10.79
N ILE A 145 -10.13 -18.95 -11.39
CA ILE A 145 -9.92 -17.63 -12.02
C ILE A 145 -10.93 -17.29 -13.12
N SER A 146 -11.43 -18.30 -13.85
CA SER A 146 -12.46 -18.14 -14.87
C SER A 146 -13.78 -17.58 -14.33
N ASN A 147 -13.97 -17.59 -13.01
CA ASN A 147 -15.17 -17.06 -12.35
C ASN A 147 -14.99 -15.61 -11.88
N LEU A 148 -13.84 -14.98 -12.13
CA LEU A 148 -13.67 -13.55 -11.87
C LEU A 148 -14.59 -12.74 -12.77
N ARG A 149 -15.26 -11.75 -12.20
CA ARG A 149 -16.20 -10.88 -12.90
C ARG A 149 -15.73 -9.43 -12.85
N TYR A 150 -15.90 -8.74 -13.96
CA TYR A 150 -15.62 -7.31 -14.12
C TYR A 150 -16.94 -6.63 -14.49
N ASP A 151 -17.85 -6.63 -13.52
CA ASP A 151 -19.24 -6.16 -13.62
C ASP A 151 -19.31 -4.62 -13.45
N ASN A 152 -20.48 -4.06 -13.73
CA ASN A 152 -20.81 -2.67 -13.42
C ASN A 152 -21.47 -2.55 -12.03
N PRO A 153 -21.03 -1.63 -11.15
CA PRO A 153 -19.94 -0.67 -11.35
C PRO A 153 -18.56 -1.35 -11.32
N GLN A 154 -17.65 -0.88 -12.19
CA GLN A 154 -16.29 -1.38 -12.25
C GLN A 154 -15.48 -0.94 -11.02
N VAL A 155 -14.57 -1.81 -10.55
CA VAL A 155 -13.65 -1.46 -9.46
C VAL A 155 -12.37 -0.88 -10.05
N HIS A 156 -12.31 0.44 -10.21
CA HIS A 156 -11.10 1.09 -10.71
C HIS A 156 -9.96 0.97 -9.69
N VAL A 157 -8.79 0.54 -10.15
CA VAL A 157 -7.62 0.31 -9.30
C VAL A 157 -7.22 1.57 -8.56
N GLN A 158 -7.24 2.72 -9.23
CA GLN A 158 -6.82 3.99 -8.62
C GLN A 158 -7.72 4.40 -7.46
N ASP A 159 -9.04 4.28 -7.64
CA ASP A 159 -10.01 4.60 -6.58
C ASP A 159 -9.88 3.62 -5.42
N PHE A 160 -9.79 2.32 -5.71
CA PHE A 160 -9.56 1.28 -4.72
C PHE A 160 -8.29 1.53 -3.90
N VAL A 161 -7.14 1.76 -4.56
CA VAL A 161 -5.86 1.99 -3.88
C VAL A 161 -5.91 3.24 -3.01
N ARG A 162 -6.50 4.34 -3.50
CA ARG A 162 -6.67 5.58 -2.75
C ARG A 162 -7.51 5.35 -1.50
N GLU A 163 -8.69 4.77 -1.67
CA GLU A 163 -9.63 4.49 -0.58
C GLU A 163 -8.97 3.58 0.47
N GLN A 164 -8.44 2.43 0.05
CA GLN A 164 -7.83 1.46 0.94
C GLN A 164 -6.63 2.02 1.71
N PHE A 165 -5.82 2.88 1.07
CA PHE A 165 -4.71 3.55 1.76
C PHE A 165 -5.20 4.49 2.84
N LEU A 166 -6.19 5.35 2.55
CA LEU A 166 -6.71 6.31 3.51
C LEU A 166 -7.36 5.61 4.70
N HIS A 167 -8.19 4.59 4.45
CA HIS A 167 -8.83 3.83 5.52
C HIS A 167 -7.82 3.01 6.34
N LEU A 168 -6.78 2.45 5.70
CA LEU A 168 -5.70 1.79 6.42
C LEU A 168 -4.91 2.77 7.30
N LEU A 169 -4.66 3.99 6.83
CA LEU A 169 -4.01 5.02 7.67
C LEU A 169 -4.87 5.37 8.88
N VAL A 170 -6.15 5.69 8.66
CA VAL A 170 -7.10 6.01 9.75
C VAL A 170 -7.18 4.86 10.76
N PHE A 171 -7.26 3.62 10.27
CA PHE A 171 -7.23 2.43 11.10
C PHE A 171 -5.92 2.31 11.90
N CYS A 172 -4.77 2.48 11.26
CA CYS A 172 -3.49 2.43 11.97
C CYS A 172 -3.39 3.50 13.05
N TYR A 173 -3.79 4.75 12.79
CA TYR A 173 -3.76 5.83 13.77
C TYR A 173 -4.72 5.57 14.94
N SER A 174 -5.98 5.26 14.67
CA SER A 174 -6.99 4.99 15.71
C SER A 174 -6.60 3.82 16.62
N ILE A 175 -6.03 2.75 16.06
CA ILE A 175 -5.54 1.63 16.84
C ILE A 175 -4.28 2.00 17.61
N LEU A 176 -3.31 2.67 16.99
CA LEU A 176 -2.05 3.02 17.66
C LEU A 176 -2.26 4.00 18.81
N GLU A 177 -3.17 4.96 18.70
CA GLU A 177 -3.55 5.84 19.82
C GLU A 177 -4.02 5.04 21.04
N GLN A 178 -4.75 3.95 20.81
CA GLN A 178 -5.21 3.07 21.87
C GLN A 178 -4.13 2.10 22.35
N LEU A 179 -3.10 1.80 21.56
CA LEU A 179 -2.07 0.82 21.91
C LEU A 179 -0.80 1.44 22.48
N LEU A 180 -0.47 2.67 22.08
CA LEU A 180 0.72 3.37 22.53
C LEU A 180 0.47 4.04 23.88
N ASP A 181 1.53 4.07 24.69
CA ASP A 181 1.55 4.84 25.93
C ASP A 181 2.21 6.18 25.64
N PRO A 182 1.49 7.31 25.73
CA PRO A 182 2.04 8.63 25.43
C PRO A 182 3.16 9.06 26.39
N GLN A 183 3.27 8.42 27.56
CA GLN A 183 4.35 8.68 28.51
C GLN A 183 5.59 7.79 28.27
N SER A 184 5.54 6.89 27.30
CA SER A 184 6.68 6.02 27.00
C SER A 184 7.80 6.80 26.32
N THR A 185 8.92 6.96 27.00
CA THR A 185 10.15 7.61 26.49
C THR A 185 10.99 6.69 25.60
N SER A 186 10.55 5.45 25.35
CA SER A 186 11.30 4.47 24.55
C SER A 186 10.48 4.01 23.34
N ALA A 187 10.91 4.39 22.14
CA ALA A 187 10.44 3.81 20.89
C ALA A 187 11.14 2.47 20.67
N LEU A 188 10.68 1.41 21.34
CA LEU A 188 11.16 0.06 21.06
C LEU A 188 10.52 -0.43 19.77
N ILE A 189 11.27 -0.42 18.67
CA ILE A 189 10.88 -1.05 17.41
C ILE A 189 10.72 -2.56 17.69
N PRO A 190 9.51 -3.13 17.62
CA PRO A 190 9.32 -4.54 17.90
C PRO A 190 10.00 -5.37 16.81
N ALA A 191 11.13 -6.01 17.14
CA ALA A 191 11.78 -6.97 16.26
C ALA A 191 10.98 -8.28 16.25
N ILE A 192 10.32 -8.58 15.12
CA ILE A 192 9.62 -9.85 14.93
C ILE A 192 10.65 -10.91 14.53
N GLY A 193 11.13 -11.67 15.51
CA GLY A 193 12.16 -12.69 15.34
C GLY A 193 13.37 -12.34 16.19
N GLY A 194 13.90 -13.33 16.91
CA GLY A 194 15.00 -13.20 17.88
C GLY A 194 16.33 -12.80 17.25
N ARG A 195 16.40 -11.61 16.65
CA ARG A 195 17.65 -10.88 16.56
C ARG A 195 17.88 -10.31 17.94
N THR A 196 18.99 -10.70 18.54
CA THR A 196 19.55 -10.05 19.72
C THR A 196 19.30 -8.55 19.58
N PRO A 197 18.61 -7.87 20.53
CA PRO A 197 18.49 -6.42 20.47
C PRO A 197 19.90 -5.87 20.26
N LEU A 198 20.06 -4.90 19.38
CA LEU A 198 21.36 -4.26 19.15
C LEU A 198 21.88 -3.80 20.52
N ARG A 199 22.78 -4.59 21.12
CA ARG A 199 23.45 -4.23 22.35
C ARG A 199 24.52 -3.26 21.93
N ILE A 200 24.17 -1.98 21.91
CA ILE A 200 25.15 -0.90 21.83
C ILE A 200 25.98 -1.02 23.11
N GLY A 201 27.08 -1.75 23.03
CA GLY A 201 28.05 -1.78 24.11
C GLY A 201 28.66 -0.39 24.24
N LEU A 202 29.00 0.03 25.46
CA LEU A 202 29.88 1.18 25.73
C LEU A 202 31.31 1.00 25.17
N GLY A 203 31.53 0.00 24.31
CA GLY A 203 32.78 -0.24 23.61
C GLY A 203 32.89 0.64 22.37
N ALA A 204 34.12 1.07 22.08
CA ALA A 204 34.46 1.96 20.99
C ALA A 204 33.89 1.48 19.65
N GLY A 205 33.20 2.39 18.95
CA GLY A 205 32.88 2.25 17.52
C GLY A 205 31.43 1.96 17.15
N THR A 206 30.43 2.36 17.94
CA THR A 206 29.05 2.39 17.41
C THR A 206 28.89 3.63 16.52
N GLU A 207 28.96 3.44 15.21
CA GLU A 207 28.57 4.47 14.24
C GLU A 207 27.04 4.66 14.30
N ALA A 208 26.59 5.65 15.06
CA ALA A 208 25.24 6.16 14.94
C ALA A 208 25.21 7.15 13.78
N TYR A 209 24.18 7.07 12.92
CA TYR A 209 23.93 8.12 11.94
C TYR A 209 23.52 9.38 12.72
N PRO A 210 24.31 10.46 12.73
CA PRO A 210 23.89 11.69 13.37
C PRO A 210 22.61 12.14 12.66
N LEU A 211 21.60 12.52 13.44
CA LEU A 211 20.42 13.14 12.84
C LEU A 211 20.90 14.41 12.14
N PRO A 212 20.70 14.53 10.81
CA PRO A 212 21.12 15.72 10.09
C PRO A 212 20.33 16.91 10.63
N ASP A 213 20.97 18.07 10.67
CA ASP A 213 20.25 19.30 10.99
C ASP A 213 19.17 19.54 9.91
N VAL A 214 18.11 20.28 10.27
CA VAL A 214 17.05 20.63 9.32
C VAL A 214 17.62 21.31 8.09
N GLY A 215 18.63 22.17 8.26
CA GLY A 215 19.33 22.82 7.15
C GLY A 215 20.09 21.83 6.25
N ASP A 216 20.68 20.77 6.82
CA ASP A 216 21.37 19.74 6.03
C ASP A 216 20.39 18.93 5.17
N ILE A 217 19.20 18.64 5.71
CA ILE A 217 18.13 17.97 4.98
C ILE A 217 17.67 18.87 3.83
N GLU A 218 17.39 20.14 4.09
CA GLU A 218 16.95 21.12 3.08
C GLU A 218 17.99 21.27 1.95
N ASN A 219 19.27 21.41 2.32
CA ASN A 219 20.37 21.50 1.36
C ASN A 219 20.51 20.22 0.54
N HIS A 220 20.34 19.05 1.15
CA HIS A 220 20.41 17.77 0.46
C HIS A 220 19.25 17.59 -0.53
N VAL A 221 18.04 17.96 -0.12
CA VAL A 221 16.85 17.96 -0.99
C VAL A 221 17.07 18.92 -2.16
N GLN A 222 17.50 20.15 -1.91
CA GLN A 222 17.71 21.15 -2.96
C GLN A 222 18.82 20.72 -3.94
N SER A 223 19.93 20.17 -3.42
CA SER A 223 21.01 19.62 -4.25
C SER A 223 20.53 18.47 -5.13
N THR A 224 19.69 17.59 -4.58
CA THR A 224 19.12 16.46 -5.32
C THR A 224 18.15 16.95 -6.40
N LEU A 225 17.29 17.92 -6.09
CA LEU A 225 16.39 18.55 -7.06
C LEU A 225 17.16 19.23 -8.20
N ASN A 226 18.24 19.95 -7.88
CA ASN A 226 19.10 20.59 -8.88
C ASN A 226 19.76 19.56 -9.81
N LYS A 227 20.26 18.44 -9.27
CA LYS A 227 20.80 17.33 -10.06
C LYS A 227 19.74 16.72 -10.97
N LEU A 228 18.51 16.56 -10.45
CA LEU A 228 17.38 16.06 -11.23
C LEU A 228 17.07 17.01 -12.40
N HIS A 229 16.95 18.31 -12.15
CA HIS A 229 16.70 19.33 -13.17
C HIS A 229 17.81 19.36 -14.22
N ALA A 230 19.08 19.32 -13.82
CA ALA A 230 20.21 19.25 -14.75
C ALA A 230 20.13 18.00 -15.64
N HIS A 231 19.79 16.84 -15.07
CA HIS A 231 19.63 15.60 -15.83
C HIS A 231 18.52 15.69 -16.90
N PHE A 232 17.38 16.30 -16.56
CA PHE A 232 16.26 16.44 -17.50
C PHE A 232 16.47 17.54 -18.53
N ASN A 233 17.19 18.62 -18.20
CA ASN A 233 17.52 19.66 -19.16
C ASN A 233 18.58 19.21 -20.17
N ALA A 234 19.57 18.42 -19.74
CA ALA A 234 20.54 17.83 -20.67
C ALA A 234 19.86 16.94 -21.72
N LYS A 235 18.88 16.13 -21.32
CA LYS A 235 18.11 15.28 -22.24
C LYS A 235 17.19 16.03 -23.20
N ARG A 236 16.88 17.30 -22.95
CA ARG A 236 16.09 18.15 -23.86
C ARG A 236 16.93 18.83 -24.93
N CYS A 237 18.25 18.91 -24.76
CA CYS A 237 19.16 19.48 -25.76
C CYS A 237 19.65 18.44 -26.78
N ASP A 238 19.45 17.15 -26.49
CA ASP A 238 19.86 16.03 -27.35
C ASP A 238 18.70 15.44 -28.20
N ALA A 239 17.54 16.12 -28.23
CA ALA A 239 16.34 15.74 -28.98
C ALA A 239 15.94 16.84 -29.96
#